data_AF-A0A949S081-F1
#
_entry.id   AF-A0A949S081-F1
#
_cell.length_a   1.000
_cell.length_b   1.000
_cell.length_c   1.000
_cell.angle_alpha   90.00
_cell.angle_beta   90.00
_cell.angle_gamma   90.00
#
_symmetry.space_group_name_H-M   'P 1'
#
loop_
_entity.id
_entity.type
_entity.pdbx_description
1 polymer ?
#
loop_
_entity_poly.entity_id
_entity_poly.type
_entity_poly.pdbx_seq_one_letter_code
_entity_poly.pdbx_strand_id
1 'polypeptide(L)'
;MKFKLILKLILTSFFIFIFSIKLFPEAGNAASDDFEKMKCKKKLASFSDTLKDLPINEIIIEVGKSFLGTPYVAGTLDENPGYEELTINITGLDCVTFVENCIVFSRLIKTGKTDFEDYKKELEKIRYRNGVNAGYPSRLHYFSDWIYDNEKKGILKDITHEIGGKEFAKIITFMTAHKDAYKQMENSDNYMGIYDVEEEINKRRMFYIPKGEISLYYDLLKDGDIIGLTSTLAGLDVAHTGFVYKKDGKAYLMHASLKNKEVEFSAEELEDYMRGNQKQGGIMVARLNEIN
;
A
#
# COMPACT_ATOMS: atom_id res chain seq x y z
N MET A 1 -24.66 21.72 -32.26
CA MET A 1 -24.70 20.29 -31.85
C MET A 1 -23.44 19.51 -32.31
N LYS A 2 -22.24 20.08 -32.14
CA LYS A 2 -20.94 19.48 -32.51
C LYS A 2 -19.80 19.81 -31.51
N PHE A 3 -20.16 20.23 -30.29
CA PHE A 3 -19.19 20.65 -29.25
C PHE A 3 -19.21 19.76 -27.99
N LYS A 4 -20.11 18.76 -27.92
CA LYS A 4 -20.18 17.78 -26.81
C LYS A 4 -19.44 16.46 -27.07
N LEU A 5 -18.82 16.30 -28.24
CA LEU A 5 -18.22 15.02 -28.66
C LEU A 5 -16.68 14.96 -28.58
N ILE A 6 -16.00 16.10 -28.38
CA ILE A 6 -14.52 16.16 -28.33
C ILE A 6 -13.98 16.14 -26.89
N LEU A 7 -14.82 16.39 -25.89
CA LEU A 7 -14.42 16.35 -24.47
C LEU A 7 -14.52 14.94 -23.84
N LYS A 8 -14.90 13.92 -24.62
CA LYS A 8 -15.02 12.52 -24.15
C LYS A 8 -13.74 11.68 -24.37
N LEU A 9 -12.69 12.27 -24.95
CA LEU A 9 -11.50 11.55 -25.42
C LEU A 9 -10.19 11.91 -24.67
N ILE A 10 -10.23 12.70 -23.60
CA ILE A 10 -9.02 13.07 -22.82
C ILE A 10 -9.10 12.63 -21.34
N LEU A 11 -10.18 11.96 -20.93
CA LEU A 11 -10.37 11.47 -19.54
C LEU A 11 -10.29 9.94 -19.39
N THR A 12 -9.84 9.22 -20.42
CA THR A 12 -9.71 7.75 -20.43
C THR A 12 -8.29 7.27 -20.17
N SER A 13 -7.59 7.89 -19.22
CA SER A 13 -6.40 7.31 -18.62
C SER A 13 -6.49 7.49 -17.11
N PHE A 14 -7.15 6.52 -16.46
CA PHE A 14 -6.99 6.04 -15.08
C PHE A 14 -8.22 5.32 -14.49
N PHE A 15 -9.32 5.18 -15.23
CA PHE A 15 -10.37 4.20 -14.90
C PHE A 15 -10.50 3.21 -16.06
N ILE A 16 -9.73 2.12 -15.99
CA ILE A 16 -10.00 0.94 -16.82
C ILE A 16 -10.93 0.05 -15.99
N PHE A 17 -12.21 0.06 -16.37
CA PHE A 17 -13.14 -1.03 -16.08
C PHE A 17 -12.59 -2.27 -16.79
N ILE A 18 -12.03 -3.23 -16.05
CA ILE A 18 -11.68 -4.54 -16.60
C ILE A 18 -12.90 -5.44 -16.43
N PHE A 19 -13.64 -5.65 -17.52
CA PHE A 19 -14.49 -6.82 -17.65
C PHE A 19 -13.57 -8.03 -17.85
N SER A 20 -13.25 -8.74 -16.77
CA SER A 20 -12.52 -10.01 -16.86
C SER A 20 -13.50 -11.10 -17.30
N ILE A 21 -13.49 -11.46 -18.58
CA ILE A 21 -14.02 -12.76 -19.00
C ILE A 21 -12.96 -13.80 -18.58
N LYS A 22 -13.18 -14.49 -17.47
CA LYS A 22 -12.41 -15.71 -17.14
C LYS A 22 -13.08 -16.89 -17.86
N LEU A 23 -12.40 -17.41 -18.87
CA LEU A 23 -12.59 -18.77 -19.40
C LEU A 23 -11.63 -19.72 -18.65
N PHE A 24 -11.81 -19.91 -17.34
CA PHE A 24 -11.23 -21.04 -16.61
C PHE A 24 -12.13 -21.41 -15.43
N PRO A 25 -12.25 -22.70 -15.07
CA PRO A 25 -13.18 -23.16 -14.05
C PRO A 25 -12.78 -22.65 -12.67
N GLU A 26 -13.76 -22.28 -11.85
CA GLU A 26 -13.60 -21.98 -10.43
C GLU A 26 -13.00 -23.19 -9.69
N ALA A 27 -11.72 -23.11 -9.35
CA ALA A 27 -11.19 -23.86 -8.22
C ALA A 27 -11.42 -23.00 -6.97
N GLY A 28 -12.20 -23.52 -6.02
CA GLY A 28 -12.65 -22.75 -4.85
C GLY A 28 -11.54 -22.22 -3.94
N ASN A 29 -11.91 -21.29 -3.04
CA ASN A 29 -11.04 -20.53 -2.12
C ASN A 29 -9.96 -21.39 -1.42
N ALA A 30 -10.28 -22.63 -1.02
CA ALA A 30 -9.35 -23.51 -0.31
C ALA A 30 -8.10 -23.91 -1.13
N ALA A 31 -8.22 -24.09 -2.45
CA ALA A 31 -7.08 -24.47 -3.29
C ALA A 31 -6.12 -23.29 -3.53
N SER A 32 -6.66 -22.07 -3.56
CA SER A 32 -5.88 -20.83 -3.63
C SER A 32 -5.13 -20.60 -2.32
N ASP A 33 -5.79 -20.80 -1.18
CA ASP A 33 -5.19 -20.67 0.15
C ASP A 33 -4.03 -21.65 0.37
N ASP A 34 -4.17 -22.91 -0.04
CA ASP A 34 -3.10 -23.90 0.06
C ASP A 34 -1.90 -23.55 -0.85
N PHE A 35 -2.15 -22.97 -2.02
CA PHE A 35 -1.09 -22.50 -2.92
C PHE A 35 -0.33 -21.32 -2.34
N GLU A 36 -1.04 -20.28 -1.88
CA GLU A 36 -0.42 -19.09 -1.29
C GLU A 36 0.29 -19.41 0.04
N LYS A 37 -0.27 -20.31 0.85
CA LYS A 37 0.40 -20.88 2.03
C LYS A 37 1.73 -21.53 1.68
N MET A 38 1.75 -22.39 0.66
CA MET A 38 2.98 -23.02 0.19
C MET A 38 3.99 -21.96 -0.28
N LYS A 39 3.55 -20.94 -1.01
CA LYS A 39 4.40 -19.84 -1.49
C LYS A 39 4.99 -19.03 -0.33
N CYS A 40 4.18 -18.67 0.67
CA CYS A 40 4.65 -17.97 1.88
C CYS A 40 5.72 -18.77 2.61
N LYS A 41 5.48 -20.06 2.85
CA LYS A 41 6.46 -20.95 3.50
C LYS A 41 7.76 -21.05 2.70
N LYS A 42 7.67 -21.22 1.39
CA LYS A 42 8.85 -21.28 0.51
C LYS A 42 9.63 -19.97 0.52
N LYS A 43 8.94 -18.82 0.53
CA LYS A 43 9.58 -17.50 0.58
C LYS A 43 10.27 -17.27 1.93
N LEU A 44 9.62 -17.56 3.06
CA LEU A 44 10.25 -17.48 4.39
C LEU A 44 11.52 -18.34 4.47
N ALA A 45 11.45 -19.57 3.99
CA ALA A 45 12.59 -20.49 3.98
C ALA A 45 13.71 -20.10 2.99
N SER A 46 13.47 -19.13 2.09
CA SER A 46 14.47 -18.68 1.11
C SER A 46 15.41 -17.60 1.65
N PHE A 47 15.07 -16.98 2.78
CA PHE A 47 15.92 -15.98 3.41
C PHE A 47 17.00 -16.64 4.28
N SER A 48 18.16 -15.99 4.37
CA SER A 48 19.25 -16.45 5.24
C SER A 48 18.89 -16.28 6.71
N ASP A 49 19.29 -17.25 7.55
CA ASP A 49 19.08 -17.18 9.01
C ASP A 49 19.78 -15.98 9.66
N THR A 50 20.82 -15.42 9.03
CA THR A 50 21.53 -14.22 9.52
C THR A 50 20.78 -12.92 9.24
N LEU A 51 19.75 -12.95 8.38
CA LEU A 51 19.00 -11.74 8.01
C LEU A 51 18.28 -11.14 9.23
N LYS A 52 17.83 -11.98 10.17
CA LYS A 52 17.17 -11.54 11.42
C LYS A 52 18.04 -10.64 12.30
N ASP A 53 19.35 -10.73 12.16
CA ASP A 53 20.31 -9.98 12.98
C ASP A 53 20.54 -8.56 12.43
N LEU A 54 20.07 -8.27 11.21
CA LEU A 54 20.13 -6.93 10.62
C LEU A 54 19.04 -6.01 11.20
N PRO A 55 19.24 -4.68 11.16
CA PRO A 55 18.17 -3.71 11.39
C PRO A 55 16.94 -3.96 10.52
N ILE A 56 15.72 -3.74 11.03
CA ILE A 56 14.49 -4.08 10.31
C ILE A 56 14.36 -3.36 8.96
N ASN A 57 14.95 -2.18 8.84
CA ASN A 57 14.95 -1.38 7.62
C ASN A 57 15.89 -1.95 6.53
N GLU A 58 16.89 -2.75 6.91
CA GLU A 58 17.71 -3.51 5.95
C GLU A 58 17.00 -4.81 5.55
N ILE A 59 16.34 -5.49 6.51
CA ILE A 59 15.55 -6.68 6.25
C ILE A 59 14.47 -6.39 5.20
N ILE A 60 13.74 -5.27 5.33
CA ILE A 60 12.66 -4.95 4.41
C ILE A 60 13.13 -4.68 2.98
N ILE A 61 14.35 -4.19 2.80
CA ILE A 61 14.95 -4.04 1.48
C ILE A 61 15.24 -5.41 0.86
N GLU A 62 15.83 -6.35 1.61
CA GLU A 62 16.09 -7.70 1.12
C GLU A 62 14.78 -8.46 0.82
N VAL A 63 13.77 -8.29 1.66
CA VAL A 63 12.43 -8.83 1.41
C VAL A 63 11.82 -8.22 0.14
N GLY A 64 11.87 -6.90 -0.02
CA GLY A 64 11.34 -6.22 -1.20
C GLY A 64 12.06 -6.65 -2.49
N LYS A 65 13.38 -6.80 -2.47
CA LYS A 65 14.17 -7.35 -3.58
C LYS A 65 13.70 -8.75 -3.98
N SER A 66 13.29 -9.57 -3.01
CA SER A 66 12.77 -10.93 -3.27
C SER A 66 11.42 -10.94 -4.02
N PHE A 67 10.76 -9.78 -4.17
CA PHE A 67 9.53 -9.62 -4.93
C PHE A 67 9.73 -8.98 -6.31
N LEU A 68 10.95 -8.55 -6.68
CA LEU A 68 11.19 -7.97 -8.00
C LEU A 68 10.70 -8.90 -9.13
N GLY A 69 10.01 -8.33 -10.12
CA GLY A 69 9.36 -9.07 -11.21
C GLY A 69 8.02 -9.72 -10.86
N THR A 70 7.55 -9.64 -9.60
CA THR A 70 6.20 -10.14 -9.24
C THR A 70 5.13 -9.34 -9.98
N PRO A 71 4.19 -9.98 -10.68
CA PRO A 71 3.17 -9.29 -11.47
C PRO A 71 2.30 -8.33 -10.65
N TYR A 72 1.94 -7.21 -11.28
CA TYR A 72 0.97 -6.27 -10.73
C TYR A 72 -0.45 -6.80 -10.92
N VAL A 73 -1.22 -6.98 -9.85
CA VAL A 73 -2.63 -7.40 -9.89
C VAL A 73 -3.46 -6.52 -8.96
N ALA A 74 -4.41 -5.76 -9.51
CA ALA A 74 -5.31 -4.90 -8.75
C ALA A 74 -6.55 -5.66 -8.25
N GLY A 75 -7.13 -5.19 -7.14
CA GLY A 75 -8.44 -5.63 -6.67
C GLY A 75 -8.46 -7.06 -6.14
N THR A 76 -7.29 -7.62 -5.79
CA THR A 76 -7.20 -8.98 -5.23
C THR A 76 -7.93 -9.11 -3.90
N LEU A 77 -8.05 -8.01 -3.15
CA LEU A 77 -8.76 -7.97 -1.86
C LEU A 77 -10.28 -7.73 -2.01
N ASP A 78 -10.78 -7.52 -3.23
CA ASP A 78 -12.16 -7.13 -3.52
C ASP A 78 -12.95 -8.20 -4.29
N GLU A 79 -12.40 -9.42 -4.38
CA GLU A 79 -13.02 -10.52 -5.14
C GLU A 79 -14.36 -10.96 -4.53
N ASN A 80 -14.51 -10.86 -3.20
CA ASN A 80 -15.70 -11.22 -2.46
C ASN A 80 -16.46 -9.98 -1.95
N PRO A 81 -17.47 -9.47 -2.68
CA PRO A 81 -18.18 -8.26 -2.26
C PRO A 81 -19.15 -8.46 -1.08
N GLY A 82 -19.48 -9.72 -0.74
CA GLY A 82 -20.48 -10.05 0.28
C GLY A 82 -19.97 -10.09 1.72
N TYR A 83 -18.66 -10.28 1.92
CA TYR A 83 -18.04 -10.28 3.24
C TYR A 83 -16.55 -9.99 3.12
N GLU A 84 -15.97 -9.39 4.17
CA GLU A 84 -14.53 -9.11 4.24
C GLU A 84 -13.79 -10.32 4.82
N GLU A 85 -12.76 -10.79 4.13
CA GLU A 85 -11.89 -11.87 4.59
C GLU A 85 -10.42 -11.48 4.48
N LEU A 86 -9.56 -12.16 5.24
CA LEU A 86 -8.11 -11.96 5.16
C LEU A 86 -7.56 -12.63 3.88
N THR A 87 -7.71 -11.97 2.74
CA THR A 87 -7.19 -12.47 1.46
C THR A 87 -5.66 -12.41 1.43
N ILE A 88 -5.01 -13.54 1.16
CA ILE A 88 -3.55 -13.63 1.07
C ILE A 88 -3.17 -13.83 -0.40
N ASN A 89 -2.31 -12.97 -0.92
CA ASN A 89 -1.70 -13.12 -2.23
C ASN A 89 -0.28 -12.56 -2.21
N ILE A 90 0.70 -13.40 -2.54
CA ILE A 90 2.11 -13.01 -2.66
C ILE A 90 2.66 -13.22 -4.07
N THR A 91 1.82 -13.68 -5.01
CA THR A 91 2.19 -13.98 -6.40
C THR A 91 1.61 -12.97 -7.40
N GLY A 92 0.66 -12.16 -6.98
CA GLY A 92 0.14 -10.99 -7.69
C GLY A 92 -0.14 -9.88 -6.68
N LEU A 93 0.53 -8.73 -6.86
CA LEU A 93 0.55 -7.67 -5.87
C LEU A 93 0.10 -6.34 -6.47
N ASP A 94 -0.58 -5.52 -5.69
CA ASP A 94 -0.66 -4.08 -5.93
C ASP A 94 0.32 -3.33 -5.02
N CYS A 95 0.31 -2.00 -5.08
CA CYS A 95 1.25 -1.20 -4.30
C CYS A 95 1.09 -1.37 -2.78
N VAL A 96 -0.14 -1.51 -2.28
CA VAL A 96 -0.41 -1.63 -0.84
C VAL A 96 -0.07 -3.03 -0.38
N THR A 97 -0.58 -4.05 -1.08
CA THR A 97 -0.33 -5.45 -0.73
C THR A 97 1.16 -5.80 -0.85
N PHE A 98 1.91 -5.19 -1.77
CA PHE A 98 3.37 -5.29 -1.79
C PHE A 98 4.01 -4.77 -0.49
N VAL A 99 3.63 -3.56 -0.05
CA VAL A 99 4.14 -2.96 1.19
C VAL A 99 3.77 -3.81 2.40
N GLU A 100 2.51 -4.21 2.54
CA GLU A 100 2.04 -5.06 3.64
C GLU A 100 2.80 -6.38 3.71
N ASN A 101 2.94 -7.07 2.58
CA ASN A 101 3.69 -8.31 2.49
C ASN A 101 5.14 -8.13 2.93
N CYS A 102 5.81 -7.09 2.44
CA CYS A 102 7.20 -6.83 2.81
C CYS A 102 7.36 -6.60 4.32
N ILE A 103 6.42 -5.88 4.95
CA ILE A 103 6.41 -5.66 6.39
C ILE A 103 6.17 -6.98 7.13
N VAL A 104 5.18 -7.79 6.72
CA VAL A 104 4.89 -9.10 7.35
C VAL A 104 6.13 -9.99 7.33
N PHE A 105 6.72 -10.23 6.15
CA PHE A 105 7.91 -11.08 6.04
C PHE A 105 9.07 -10.54 6.88
N SER A 106 9.31 -9.22 6.85
CA SER A 106 10.41 -8.61 7.62
C SER A 106 10.25 -8.83 9.12
N ARG A 107 9.03 -8.65 9.64
CA ARG A 107 8.73 -8.83 11.06
C ARG A 107 8.80 -10.29 11.49
N LEU A 108 8.36 -11.22 10.64
CA LEU A 108 8.50 -12.67 10.91
C LEU A 108 9.97 -13.09 10.93
N ILE A 109 10.77 -12.65 9.95
CA ILE A 109 12.22 -12.91 9.90
C ILE A 109 12.89 -12.37 11.17
N LYS A 110 12.63 -11.11 11.51
CA LYS A 110 13.20 -10.45 12.69
C LYS A 110 12.87 -11.18 14.00
N THR A 111 11.66 -11.74 14.10
CA THR A 111 11.21 -12.50 15.28
C THR A 111 11.49 -14.00 15.23
N GLY A 112 12.15 -14.49 14.17
CA GLY A 112 12.46 -15.90 13.98
C GLY A 112 11.23 -16.79 13.76
N LYS A 113 10.09 -16.21 13.37
CA LYS A 113 8.84 -16.92 13.14
C LYS A 113 8.76 -17.44 11.70
N THR A 114 8.31 -18.67 11.53
CA THR A 114 8.24 -19.33 10.22
C THR A 114 6.88 -19.97 9.92
N ASP A 115 5.93 -19.90 10.86
CA ASP A 115 4.60 -20.48 10.67
C ASP A 115 3.69 -19.56 9.83
N PHE A 116 2.84 -20.18 9.04
CA PHE A 116 1.84 -19.49 8.23
C PHE A 116 0.74 -18.85 9.08
N GLU A 117 0.45 -19.40 10.26
CA GLU A 117 -0.51 -18.77 11.19
C GLU A 117 0.07 -17.50 11.82
N ASP A 118 1.38 -17.41 12.04
CA ASP A 118 2.02 -16.16 12.43
C ASP A 118 1.97 -15.13 11.30
N TYR A 119 2.14 -15.57 10.06
CA TYR A 119 1.98 -14.73 8.87
C TYR A 119 0.56 -14.13 8.78
N LYS A 120 -0.49 -14.94 8.94
CA LYS A 120 -1.87 -14.46 8.94
C LYS A 120 -2.11 -13.41 10.02
N LYS A 121 -1.65 -13.68 11.25
CA LYS A 121 -1.81 -12.76 12.38
C LYS A 121 -1.11 -11.42 12.14
N GLU A 122 0.12 -11.43 11.61
CA GLU A 122 0.83 -10.19 11.28
C GLU A 122 0.15 -9.44 10.13
N LEU A 123 -0.34 -10.14 9.10
CA LEU A 123 -1.06 -9.49 8.00
C LEU A 123 -2.38 -8.86 8.47
N GLU A 124 -3.17 -9.59 9.26
CA GLU A 124 -4.41 -9.06 9.84
C GLU A 124 -4.11 -7.85 10.73
N LYS A 125 -3.07 -7.96 11.56
CA LYS A 125 -2.62 -6.87 12.42
C LYS A 125 -2.30 -5.62 11.63
N ILE A 126 -1.67 -5.73 10.45
CA ILE A 126 -1.26 -4.58 9.64
C ILE A 126 -2.44 -3.99 8.86
N ARG A 127 -3.22 -4.85 8.20
CA ARG A 127 -4.24 -4.47 7.20
C ARG A 127 -5.51 -3.90 7.80
N TYR A 128 -5.88 -4.34 9.00
CA TYR A 128 -7.14 -3.96 9.63
C TYR A 128 -6.92 -3.01 10.80
N ARG A 129 -7.90 -2.14 11.01
CA ARG A 129 -7.99 -1.17 12.09
C ARG A 129 -7.91 -1.89 13.43
N ASN A 130 -7.05 -1.41 14.32
CA ASN A 130 -6.74 -2.07 15.59
C ASN A 130 -6.26 -3.53 15.46
N GLY A 131 -5.93 -3.97 14.25
CA GLY A 131 -5.49 -5.34 13.95
C GLY A 131 -6.58 -6.40 14.02
N VAL A 132 -7.86 -6.03 13.82
CA VAL A 132 -8.99 -6.97 13.85
C VAL A 132 -9.84 -6.79 12.61
N ASN A 133 -10.02 -7.86 11.83
CA ASN A 133 -11.00 -7.84 10.74
C ASN A 133 -12.43 -7.87 11.31
N ALA A 134 -13.09 -6.71 11.27
CA ALA A 134 -14.47 -6.51 11.70
C ALA A 134 -15.38 -6.07 10.53
N GLY A 135 -15.08 -6.51 9.31
CA GLY A 135 -15.83 -6.15 8.10
C GLY A 135 -15.12 -5.12 7.23
N TYR A 136 -15.70 -4.79 6.07
CA TYR A 136 -15.07 -3.95 5.05
C TYR A 136 -14.58 -2.57 5.58
N PRO A 137 -15.31 -1.85 6.45
CA PRO A 137 -14.83 -0.58 7.01
C PRO A 137 -13.66 -0.71 7.99
N SER A 138 -13.39 -1.92 8.49
CA SER A 138 -12.23 -2.18 9.33
C SER A 138 -10.94 -2.29 8.52
N ARG A 139 -11.01 -2.58 7.22
CA ARG A 139 -9.82 -2.55 6.36
C ARG A 139 -9.34 -1.11 6.17
N LEU A 140 -8.03 -0.90 6.27
CA LEU A 140 -7.43 0.43 6.17
C LEU A 140 -7.27 0.85 4.70
N HIS A 141 -8.34 1.36 4.10
CA HIS A 141 -8.39 1.71 2.66
C HIS A 141 -7.64 3.01 2.30
N TYR A 142 -7.63 3.99 3.21
CA TYR A 142 -6.90 5.26 3.04
C TYR A 142 -5.50 5.12 3.62
N PHE A 143 -4.46 5.37 2.83
CA PHE A 143 -3.09 5.07 3.25
C PHE A 143 -2.61 5.97 4.39
N SER A 144 -3.09 7.20 4.51
CA SER A 144 -2.81 8.06 5.67
C SER A 144 -3.42 7.47 6.95
N ASP A 145 -4.59 6.85 6.85
CA ASP A 145 -5.22 6.14 7.96
C ASP A 145 -4.51 4.81 8.26
N TRP A 146 -4.01 4.13 7.22
CA TRP A 146 -3.15 2.96 7.36
C TRP A 146 -1.86 3.30 8.12
N ILE A 147 -1.19 4.41 7.80
CA ILE A 147 0.00 4.88 8.53
C ILE A 147 -0.37 5.17 9.99
N TYR A 148 -1.43 5.96 10.22
CA TYR A 148 -1.86 6.35 11.55
C TYR A 148 -2.22 5.16 12.46
N ASP A 149 -2.97 4.19 11.95
CA ASP A 149 -3.37 3.01 12.71
C ASP A 149 -2.15 2.10 12.99
N ASN A 150 -1.25 1.92 12.01
CA ASN A 150 -0.02 1.15 12.20
C ASN A 150 0.99 1.83 13.13
N GLU A 151 0.99 3.15 13.22
CA GLU A 151 1.72 3.89 14.26
C GLU A 151 1.14 3.61 15.65
N LYS A 152 -0.18 3.70 15.80
CA LYS A 152 -0.86 3.34 17.07
C LYS A 152 -0.60 1.89 17.50
N LYS A 153 -0.49 0.98 16.54
CA LYS A 153 -0.15 -0.44 16.78
C LYS A 153 1.35 -0.66 17.07
N GLY A 154 2.16 0.39 17.06
CA GLY A 154 3.59 0.35 17.31
C GLY A 154 4.41 -0.33 16.21
N ILE A 155 3.86 -0.48 15.01
CA ILE A 155 4.52 -1.17 13.88
C ILE A 155 5.49 -0.23 13.18
N LEU A 156 5.11 1.03 13.04
CA LEU A 156 5.87 2.07 12.38
C LEU A 156 5.75 3.40 13.13
N LYS A 157 6.41 4.42 12.62
CA LYS A 157 6.27 5.81 13.03
C LYS A 157 6.08 6.69 11.80
N ASP A 158 5.12 7.61 11.83
CA ASP A 158 5.04 8.68 10.83
C ASP A 158 6.12 9.72 11.16
N ILE A 159 7.14 9.79 10.30
CA ILE A 159 8.25 10.73 10.49
C ILE A 159 8.07 12.01 9.68
N THR A 160 7.00 12.12 8.89
CA THR A 160 6.80 13.21 7.92
C THR A 160 6.88 14.59 8.57
N HIS A 161 6.21 14.78 9.71
CA HIS A 161 6.26 16.03 10.45
C HIS A 161 7.63 16.24 11.12
N GLU A 162 8.20 15.19 11.72
CA GLU A 162 9.48 15.24 12.42
C GLU A 162 10.63 15.70 11.50
N ILE A 163 10.63 15.24 10.25
CA ILE A 163 11.68 15.58 9.29
C ILE A 163 11.46 16.94 8.61
N GLY A 164 10.39 17.67 8.95
CA GLY A 164 10.12 19.03 8.45
C GLY A 164 9.09 19.09 7.32
N GLY A 165 8.20 18.10 7.21
CA GLY A 165 7.05 18.14 6.30
C GLY A 165 6.07 19.27 6.64
N LYS A 166 5.32 19.69 5.62
CA LYS A 166 4.33 20.79 5.72
C LYS A 166 2.94 20.23 5.97
N GLU A 167 2.07 21.04 6.54
CA GLU A 167 0.68 20.66 6.76
C GLU A 167 -0.02 20.35 5.42
N PHE A 168 -0.67 19.20 5.37
CA PHE A 168 -1.42 18.71 4.22
C PHE A 168 -2.92 18.89 4.49
N ALA A 169 -3.43 20.08 4.13
CA ALA A 169 -4.85 20.39 4.23
C ALA A 169 -5.65 19.64 3.15
N LYS A 170 -5.98 18.39 3.42
CA LYS A 170 -6.79 17.52 2.55
C LYS A 170 -8.01 17.02 3.32
N ILE A 171 -9.19 17.21 2.73
CA ILE A 171 -10.43 16.59 3.20
C ILE A 171 -10.60 15.26 2.47
N ILE A 172 -10.76 14.18 3.22
CA ILE A 172 -10.88 12.79 2.76
C ILE A 172 -12.36 12.42 2.66
N THR A 173 -12.79 12.07 1.45
CA THR A 173 -14.20 11.79 1.09
C THR A 173 -14.32 10.90 -0.15
N PHE A 174 -13.21 10.41 -0.71
CA PHE A 174 -13.19 9.84 -2.07
C PHE A 174 -14.12 8.63 -2.21
N MET A 175 -14.07 7.68 -1.29
CA MET A 175 -14.85 6.45 -1.35
C MET A 175 -16.35 6.74 -1.22
N THR A 176 -16.79 7.58 -0.28
CA THR A 176 -18.21 7.93 -0.17
C THR A 176 -18.70 8.76 -1.36
N ALA A 177 -17.89 9.71 -1.84
CA ALA A 177 -18.19 10.50 -3.03
C ALA A 177 -18.23 9.67 -4.33
N HIS A 178 -17.60 8.50 -4.33
CA HIS A 178 -17.51 7.59 -5.47
C HIS A 178 -18.01 6.17 -5.13
N LYS A 179 -19.03 6.05 -4.28
CA LYS A 179 -19.52 4.75 -3.77
C LYS A 179 -19.79 3.71 -4.86
N ASP A 180 -20.26 4.13 -6.04
CA ASP A 180 -20.59 3.24 -7.16
C ASP A 180 -19.36 2.56 -7.78
N ALA A 181 -18.14 2.98 -7.42
CA ALA A 181 -16.89 2.32 -7.81
C ALA A 181 -16.54 1.11 -6.93
N TYR A 182 -17.25 0.91 -5.80
CA TYR A 182 -16.95 -0.11 -4.81
C TYR A 182 -18.17 -1.00 -4.56
N LYS A 183 -18.11 -2.27 -5.00
CA LYS A 183 -19.25 -3.20 -4.87
C LYS A 183 -19.66 -3.42 -3.41
N GLN A 184 -18.70 -3.43 -2.49
CA GLN A 184 -18.93 -3.57 -1.05
C GLN A 184 -19.76 -2.40 -0.48
N MET A 185 -19.74 -1.24 -1.13
CA MET A 185 -20.48 -0.04 -0.73
C MET A 185 -21.95 -0.04 -1.21
N GLU A 186 -22.40 -1.08 -1.92
CA GLU A 186 -23.83 -1.33 -2.13
C GLU A 186 -24.53 -1.69 -0.81
N ASN A 187 -23.79 -2.28 0.14
CA ASN A 187 -24.24 -2.48 1.51
C ASN A 187 -24.23 -1.15 2.28
N SER A 188 -25.38 -0.78 2.86
CA SER A 188 -25.56 0.49 3.57
C SER A 188 -24.70 0.63 4.83
N ASP A 189 -24.43 -0.47 5.52
CA ASP A 189 -23.63 -0.47 6.74
C ASP A 189 -22.15 -0.25 6.40
N ASN A 190 -21.68 -0.86 5.31
CA ASN A 190 -20.34 -0.58 4.78
C ASN A 190 -20.22 0.89 4.35
N TYR A 191 -21.23 1.42 3.65
CA TYR A 191 -21.25 2.83 3.25
C TYR A 191 -21.14 3.76 4.48
N MET A 192 -21.97 3.52 5.50
CA MET A 192 -21.96 4.35 6.71
C MET A 192 -20.66 4.20 7.50
N GLY A 193 -20.12 2.97 7.60
CA GLY A 193 -18.85 2.73 8.26
C GLY A 193 -17.68 3.45 7.59
N ILE A 194 -17.64 3.50 6.25
CA ILE A 194 -16.62 4.27 5.52
C ILE A 194 -16.85 5.79 5.69
N TYR A 195 -18.09 6.25 5.73
CA TYR A 195 -18.40 7.65 6.04
C TYR A 195 -17.86 8.06 7.42
N ASP A 196 -18.10 7.26 8.45
CA ASP A 196 -17.57 7.51 9.80
C ASP A 196 -16.03 7.49 9.83
N VAL A 197 -15.42 6.58 9.07
CA VAL A 197 -13.94 6.52 8.93
C VAL A 197 -13.41 7.81 8.30
N GLU A 198 -14.04 8.30 7.24
CA GLU A 198 -13.63 9.56 6.58
C GLU A 198 -13.74 10.76 7.55
N GLU A 199 -14.81 10.85 8.34
CA GLU A 199 -14.98 11.87 9.37
C GLU A 199 -13.88 11.78 10.45
N GLU A 200 -13.50 10.58 10.88
CA GLU A 200 -12.41 10.38 11.85
C GLU A 200 -11.03 10.73 11.28
N ILE A 201 -10.80 10.51 9.98
CA ILE A 201 -9.56 10.93 9.31
C ILE A 201 -9.50 12.45 9.25
N ASN A 202 -10.61 13.12 8.90
CA ASN A 202 -10.70 14.56 8.73
C ASN A 202 -10.50 15.38 10.02
N LYS A 203 -10.58 14.73 11.19
CA LYS A 203 -10.24 15.36 12.49
C LYS A 203 -8.74 15.48 12.74
N ARG A 204 -7.90 14.82 11.92
CA ARG A 204 -6.46 14.71 12.13
C ARG A 204 -5.71 15.76 11.33
N ARG A 205 -4.60 16.24 11.88
CA ARG A 205 -3.62 17.01 11.10
C ARG A 205 -2.74 16.03 10.35
N MET A 206 -2.63 16.23 9.04
CA MET A 206 -1.74 15.46 8.17
C MET A 206 -0.57 16.32 7.72
N PHE A 207 0.56 15.68 7.43
CA PHE A 207 1.76 16.35 6.92
C PHE A 207 2.25 15.65 5.66
N TYR A 208 2.94 16.38 4.79
CA TYR A 208 3.57 15.86 3.58
C TYR A 208 4.78 16.70 3.20
N ILE A 209 5.72 16.11 2.46
CA ILE A 209 6.80 16.83 1.80
C ILE A 209 6.33 17.15 0.37
N PRO A 210 6.25 18.43 -0.03
CA PRO A 210 5.82 18.80 -1.37
C PRO A 210 6.73 18.21 -2.45
N LYS A 211 6.12 17.81 -3.57
CA LYS A 211 6.78 17.18 -4.71
C LYS A 211 8.02 17.91 -5.24
N GLY A 212 8.07 19.24 -5.16
CA GLY A 212 9.23 20.03 -5.63
C GLY A 212 10.36 20.17 -4.61
N GLU A 213 10.23 19.56 -3.44
CA GLU A 213 11.17 19.73 -2.31
C GLU A 213 11.77 18.39 -1.86
N ILE A 214 11.36 17.26 -2.43
CA ILE A 214 11.67 15.90 -1.95
C ILE A 214 13.19 15.65 -1.88
N SER A 215 13.94 16.09 -2.89
CA SER A 215 15.39 15.94 -2.97
C SER A 215 16.13 16.62 -1.81
N LEU A 216 15.55 17.67 -1.22
CA LEU A 216 16.10 18.34 -0.03
C LEU A 216 16.08 17.45 1.22
N TYR A 217 15.26 16.38 1.22
CA TYR A 217 15.09 15.47 2.34
C TYR A 217 15.84 14.14 2.13
N TYR A 218 16.56 13.94 1.02
CA TYR A 218 17.24 12.67 0.72
C TYR A 218 18.19 12.21 1.83
N ASP A 219 18.84 13.12 2.55
CA ASP A 219 19.74 12.78 3.67
C ASP A 219 18.99 12.32 4.94
N LEU A 220 17.69 12.64 5.04
CA LEU A 220 16.82 12.26 6.15
C LEU A 220 16.07 10.95 5.88
N LEU A 221 15.90 10.60 4.60
CA LEU A 221 15.33 9.34 4.14
C LEU A 221 16.34 8.19 4.27
N LYS A 222 15.86 7.05 4.73
CA LYS A 222 16.64 5.81 4.88
C LYS A 222 16.09 4.72 3.97
N ASP A 223 16.96 3.76 3.66
CA ASP A 223 16.54 2.49 3.06
C ASP A 223 15.41 1.88 3.89
N GLY A 224 14.36 1.44 3.20
CA GLY A 224 13.21 0.79 3.81
C GLY A 224 12.16 1.73 4.39
N ASP A 225 12.36 3.06 4.34
CA ASP A 225 11.29 4.00 4.66
C ASP A 225 10.09 3.78 3.72
N ILE A 226 8.90 3.69 4.29
CA ILE A 226 7.63 3.54 3.59
C ILE A 226 7.22 4.92 3.07
N ILE A 227 6.90 5.01 1.78
CA ILE A 227 6.52 6.25 1.12
C ILE A 227 5.10 6.17 0.60
N GLY A 228 4.23 7.07 1.07
CA GLY A 228 2.93 7.33 0.45
C GLY A 228 3.03 8.49 -0.54
N LEU A 229 2.84 8.24 -1.83
CA LEU A 229 2.81 9.30 -2.86
C LEU A 229 1.44 9.99 -2.79
N THR A 230 1.41 11.21 -2.24
CA THR A 230 0.15 11.92 -2.00
C THR A 230 -0.55 12.28 -3.30
N SER A 231 -1.88 12.26 -3.31
CA SER A 231 -2.72 12.54 -4.46
C SER A 231 -3.09 14.02 -4.54
N THR A 232 -3.22 14.57 -5.75
CA THR A 232 -3.85 15.89 -5.95
C THR A 232 -5.36 15.80 -6.17
N LEU A 233 -5.91 14.59 -6.31
CA LEU A 233 -7.36 14.39 -6.46
C LEU A 233 -8.10 14.82 -5.19
N ALA A 234 -9.28 15.41 -5.36
CA ALA A 234 -10.16 15.77 -4.25
C ALA A 234 -10.59 14.50 -3.51
N GLY A 235 -10.68 14.57 -2.18
CA GLY A 235 -11.13 13.43 -1.37
C GLY A 235 -10.10 12.33 -1.13
N LEU A 236 -8.99 12.30 -1.87
CA LEU A 236 -7.99 11.22 -1.81
C LEU A 236 -6.66 11.74 -1.27
N ASP A 237 -6.11 11.03 -0.28
CA ASP A 237 -4.85 11.28 0.42
C ASP A 237 -3.63 10.82 -0.39
N VAL A 238 -3.56 9.53 -0.73
CA VAL A 238 -2.40 8.85 -1.30
C VAL A 238 -2.85 8.04 -2.51
N ALA A 239 -2.12 8.16 -3.61
CA ALA A 239 -2.44 7.47 -4.87
C ALA A 239 -1.60 6.21 -5.10
N HIS A 240 -0.46 6.08 -4.41
CA HIS A 240 0.51 5.01 -4.63
C HIS A 240 1.45 4.88 -3.45
N THR A 241 2.05 3.71 -3.24
CA THR A 241 2.99 3.49 -2.15
C THR A 241 4.16 2.57 -2.55
N GLY A 242 5.22 2.56 -1.74
CA GLY A 242 6.42 1.75 -1.91
C GLY A 242 7.45 2.04 -0.83
N PHE A 243 8.69 1.64 -1.07
CA PHE A 243 9.82 1.85 -0.17
C PHE A 243 10.88 2.76 -0.79
N VAL A 244 11.54 3.56 0.03
CA VAL A 244 12.81 4.21 -0.34
C VAL A 244 13.86 3.14 -0.54
N TYR A 245 14.55 3.22 -1.67
CA TYR A 245 15.81 2.54 -1.94
C TYR A 245 16.92 3.56 -2.16
N LYS A 246 17.95 3.55 -1.32
CA LYS A 246 19.09 4.46 -1.37
C LYS A 246 20.14 3.92 -2.31
N LYS A 247 20.59 4.78 -3.23
CA LYS A 247 21.68 4.47 -4.15
C LYS A 247 22.44 5.75 -4.49
N ASP A 248 23.76 5.73 -4.29
CA ASP A 248 24.66 6.85 -4.60
C ASP A 248 24.21 8.20 -3.99
N GLY A 249 23.78 8.16 -2.72
CA GLY A 249 23.27 9.33 -1.98
C GLY A 249 21.83 9.74 -2.31
N LYS A 250 21.26 9.23 -3.42
CA LYS A 250 19.91 9.53 -3.88
C LYS A 250 18.89 8.53 -3.35
N ALA A 251 17.61 8.90 -3.43
CA ALA A 251 16.48 8.02 -3.12
C ALA A 251 15.76 7.62 -4.41
N TYR A 252 15.45 6.33 -4.53
CA TYR A 252 14.63 5.72 -5.58
C TYR A 252 13.43 5.02 -4.93
N LEU A 253 12.44 4.63 -5.73
CA LEU A 253 11.24 3.96 -5.26
C LEU A 253 11.28 2.48 -5.61
N MET A 254 11.19 1.59 -4.62
CA MET A 254 10.88 0.18 -4.83
C MET A 254 9.38 -0.02 -4.66
N HIS A 255 8.67 -0.46 -5.71
CA HIS A 255 7.20 -0.54 -5.68
C HIS A 255 6.63 -1.55 -6.68
N ALA A 256 5.39 -2.00 -6.44
CA ALA A 256 4.58 -2.65 -7.46
C ALA A 256 4.10 -1.60 -8.48
N SER A 257 4.53 -1.68 -9.73
CA SER A 257 4.26 -0.68 -10.77
C SER A 257 3.05 -1.05 -11.61
N LEU A 258 1.98 -0.25 -11.54
CA LEU A 258 0.85 -0.42 -12.46
C LEU A 258 1.25 -0.15 -13.92
N LYS A 259 2.24 0.72 -14.15
CA LYS A 259 2.70 1.08 -15.50
C LYS A 259 3.46 -0.09 -16.14
N ASN A 260 4.43 -0.64 -15.42
CA ASN A 260 5.32 -1.68 -15.92
C ASN A 260 4.84 -3.10 -15.58
N LYS A 261 3.74 -3.22 -14.82
CA LYS A 261 3.03 -4.46 -14.48
C LYS A 261 3.82 -5.43 -13.61
N GLU A 262 4.78 -4.94 -12.85
CA GLU A 262 5.58 -5.75 -11.93
C GLU A 262 6.14 -4.94 -10.76
N VAL A 263 6.64 -5.62 -9.74
CA VAL A 263 7.46 -5.01 -8.69
C VAL A 263 8.85 -4.66 -9.25
N GLU A 264 9.23 -3.40 -9.13
CA GLU A 264 10.44 -2.84 -9.72
C GLU A 264 11.09 -1.78 -8.81
N PHE A 265 12.31 -1.38 -9.18
CA PHE A 265 12.87 -0.10 -8.77
C PHE A 265 12.53 0.95 -9.82
N SER A 266 12.24 2.18 -9.40
CA SER A 266 12.12 3.30 -10.32
C SER A 266 13.44 3.53 -11.06
N ALA A 267 13.36 3.82 -12.37
CA ALA A 267 14.53 4.16 -13.17
C ALA A 267 15.09 5.56 -12.82
N GLU A 268 14.21 6.45 -12.38
CA GLU A 268 14.51 7.83 -11.97
C GLU A 268 14.52 7.93 -10.45
N GLU A 269 15.25 8.91 -9.93
CA GLU A 269 15.19 9.25 -8.51
C GLU A 269 13.78 9.72 -8.11
N LEU A 270 13.45 9.61 -6.82
CA LEU A 270 12.09 9.75 -6.30
C LEU A 270 11.42 11.06 -6.71
N GLU A 271 12.13 12.20 -6.64
CA GLU A 271 11.57 13.49 -7.04
C GLU A 271 11.22 13.53 -8.55
N ASP A 272 12.11 13.03 -9.41
CA ASP A 272 11.90 12.99 -10.86
C ASP A 272 10.81 11.99 -11.26
N TYR A 273 10.80 10.80 -10.65
CA TYR A 273 9.71 9.83 -10.80
C TYR A 273 8.36 10.47 -10.49
N MET A 274 8.28 11.25 -9.41
CA MET A 274 7.06 11.97 -9.05
C MET A 274 6.72 13.10 -10.03
N ARG A 275 7.73 13.82 -10.58
CA ARG A 275 7.54 14.83 -11.65
C ARG A 275 6.81 14.28 -12.86
N GLY A 276 7.05 13.02 -13.20
CA GLY A 276 6.33 12.30 -14.25
C GLY A 276 4.81 12.21 -14.09
N ASN A 277 4.26 12.41 -12.88
CA ASN A 277 2.82 12.30 -12.61
C ASN A 277 2.22 13.59 -12.02
N GLN A 278 1.37 14.28 -12.80
CA GLN A 278 0.69 15.51 -12.38
C GLN A 278 -0.40 15.27 -11.31
N LYS A 279 -0.85 14.03 -11.12
CA LYS A 279 -1.84 13.66 -10.11
C LYS A 279 -1.22 13.39 -8.73
N GLN A 280 0.08 13.56 -8.58
CA GLN A 280 0.79 13.38 -7.30
C GLN A 280 1.33 14.72 -6.77
N GLY A 281 1.13 14.96 -5.48
CA GLY A 281 1.39 16.24 -4.82
C GLY A 281 2.67 16.28 -3.96
N GLY A 282 3.15 15.13 -3.50
CA GLY A 282 4.30 15.02 -2.61
C GLY A 282 4.38 13.64 -1.95
N ILE A 283 5.08 13.54 -0.81
CA ILE A 283 5.25 12.27 -0.08
C ILE A 283 4.85 12.39 1.39
N MET A 284 4.27 11.31 1.92
CA MET A 284 4.26 10.96 3.34
C MET A 284 5.34 9.91 3.57
N VAL A 285 5.99 9.96 4.74
CA VAL A 285 7.13 9.10 5.08
C VAL A 285 6.88 8.43 6.43
N ALA A 286 6.85 7.10 6.41
CA ALA A 286 6.77 6.28 7.61
C ALA A 286 8.01 5.37 7.73
N ARG A 287 8.45 5.10 8.95
CA ARG A 287 9.61 4.25 9.23
C ARG A 287 9.21 3.12 10.16
N LEU A 288 9.59 1.89 9.84
CA LEU A 288 9.34 0.75 10.72
C LEU A 288 10.03 0.93 12.07
N ASN A 289 9.35 0.54 13.13
CA ASN A 289 9.95 0.46 14.45
C ASN A 289 10.80 -0.81 14.52
N GLU A 290 12.01 -0.68 15.09
CA GLU A 290 12.85 -1.83 15.36
C GLU A 290 12.16 -2.78 16.34
N ILE A 291 12.33 -4.08 16.12
CA ILE A 291 11.82 -5.11 17.04
C ILE A 291 13.04 -5.62 17.81
N ASN A 292 13.06 -5.32 19.11
CA ASN A 292 14.08 -5.81 20.04
C ASN A 292 13.73 -7.21 20.53
#